data_AF-A0A7W0K6B7-F1
#
_entry.id   AF-A0A7W0K6B7-F1
#
_cell.length_a   1.000
_cell.length_b   1.000
_cell.length_c   1.000
_cell.angle_alpha   90.00
_cell.angle_beta   90.00
_cell.angle_gamma   90.00
#
_symmetry.space_group_name_H-M   'P 1'
#
loop_
_entity.id
_entity.type
_entity.pdbx_description
1 polymer ?
#
loop_
_entity_poly.entity_id
_entity_poly.type
_entity_poly.pdbx_seq_one_letter_code
_entity_poly.pdbx_strand_id
1 'polypeptide(L)'
;MVDRTEQVVNLCKRRGFVFPSSEIYGGFRSTWDYGPLGVLLKRNVMEAWWRAMVQERDDIVGLDAAVLMAPKVWEASGHLAT
;
A
#
# COMPACT_ATOMS: atom_id res chain seq x y z
N MET A 1 -0.78 24.66 -17.95
CA MET A 1 -1.45 23.36 -18.15
C MET A 1 -1.21 22.55 -16.89
N VAL A 2 -2.23 22.06 -16.20
CA VAL A 2 -2.07 21.31 -14.93
C VAL A 2 -1.36 19.99 -15.23
N ASP A 3 -0.38 19.62 -14.41
CA ASP A 3 0.34 18.35 -14.57
C ASP A 3 -0.59 17.14 -14.36
N ARG A 4 -0.36 16.04 -15.09
CA ARG A 4 -1.21 14.84 -14.99
C ARG A 4 -1.20 14.24 -13.59
N THR A 5 -0.05 14.25 -12.91
CA THR A 5 0.07 13.74 -11.54
C THR A 5 -0.77 14.59 -10.60
N GLU A 6 -0.70 15.91 -10.75
CA GLU A 6 -1.48 16.85 -9.95
C GLU A 6 -2.99 16.67 -10.18
N GLN A 7 -3.42 16.36 -11.41
CA GLN A 7 -4.82 16.03 -11.69
C GLN A 7 -5.27 14.77 -10.94
N VAL A 8 -4.45 13.71 -10.92
CA VAL A 8 -4.75 12.46 -10.21
C VAL A 8 -4.82 12.69 -8.70
N VAL A 9 -3.84 13.39 -8.12
CA VAL A 9 -3.83 13.72 -6.68
C VAL A 9 -5.08 14.49 -6.28
N ASN A 10 -5.46 15.49 -7.08
CA ASN A 10 -6.67 16.27 -6.85
C ASN A 10 -7.95 15.44 -6.96
N LEU A 11 -8.03 14.50 -7.90
CA LEU A 11 -9.15 13.58 -8.01
C LEU A 11 -9.25 12.68 -6.78
N CYS A 12 -8.13 12.10 -6.34
CA CYS A 12 -8.08 11.21 -5.19
C CYS A 12 -8.61 11.87 -3.93
N LYS A 13 -8.17 13.10 -3.64
CA LYS A 13 -8.63 13.87 -2.48
C LYS A 13 -10.11 14.23 -2.58
N ARG A 14 -10.57 14.76 -3.72
CA ARG A 14 -11.97 15.19 -3.91
C ARG A 14 -12.98 14.05 -3.88
N ARG A 15 -12.59 12.83 -4.26
CA ARG A 15 -13.49 11.68 -4.39
C ARG A 15 -13.35 10.67 -3.25
N GLY A 16 -12.50 10.91 -2.26
CA GLY A 16 -12.34 10.01 -1.13
C GLY A 16 -11.60 8.71 -1.46
N PHE A 17 -10.58 8.79 -2.33
CA PHE A 17 -9.67 7.68 -2.56
C PHE A 17 -8.48 7.72 -1.59
N VAL A 18 -7.70 8.79 -1.59
CA VAL A 18 -6.47 8.88 -0.80
C VAL A 18 -6.34 10.28 -0.21
N PHE A 19 -5.96 10.36 1.06
CA PHE A 19 -5.70 11.58 1.80
C PHE A 19 -4.28 11.58 2.36
N PRO A 20 -3.63 12.76 2.49
CA PRO A 20 -2.41 12.88 3.29
C PRO A 20 -2.70 12.48 4.74
N SER A 21 -1.91 11.57 5.31
CA SER A 21 -2.12 11.15 6.70
C SER A 21 -1.85 12.32 7.65
N SER A 22 -2.64 12.39 8.72
CA SER A 22 -2.53 13.42 9.77
C SER A 22 -2.66 14.86 9.25
N GLU A 23 -3.40 15.08 8.15
CA GLU A 23 -3.48 16.38 7.45
C GLU A 23 -3.85 17.55 8.37
N ILE A 24 -4.84 17.38 9.26
CA ILE A 24 -5.29 18.43 10.18
C ILE A 24 -4.26 18.82 11.25
N TYR A 25 -3.19 18.04 11.40
CA TYR A 25 -2.08 18.29 12.33
C TYR A 25 -0.76 18.63 11.60
N GLY A 26 -0.82 19.02 10.33
CA GLY A 26 0.37 19.38 9.54
C GLY A 26 0.94 18.25 8.68
N GLY A 27 0.31 17.07 8.71
CA GLY A 27 0.68 15.93 7.88
C GLY A 27 1.89 15.15 8.40
N PHE A 28 1.99 13.88 8.00
CA PHE A 28 3.20 13.09 8.20
C PHE A 28 3.77 12.67 6.84
N ARG A 29 5.03 13.08 6.56
CA ARG A 29 5.64 12.86 5.24
C ARG A 29 5.65 11.38 4.91
N SER A 30 5.43 11.09 3.63
CA SER A 30 5.49 9.74 3.08
C SER A 30 4.46 8.76 3.67
N THR A 31 3.34 9.27 4.21
CA THR A 31 2.22 8.43 4.67
C THR A 31 0.88 8.98 4.21
N TRP A 32 -0.05 8.07 3.93
CA TRP A 32 -1.35 8.37 3.34
C TRP A 32 -2.43 7.43 3.87
N ASP A 33 -3.64 7.97 3.97
CA ASP A 33 -4.84 7.24 4.40
C ASP A 33 -5.74 6.94 3.21
N TYR A 34 -6.23 5.69 3.15
CA TYR A 34 -7.22 5.29 2.14
C TYR A 34 -8.63 5.65 2.61
N GLY A 35 -9.32 6.48 1.83
CA GLY A 35 -10.71 6.87 2.08
C GLY A 35 -11.73 5.79 1.66
N PRO A 36 -13.04 6.10 1.72
CA PRO A 36 -14.11 5.13 1.47
C PRO A 36 -14.02 4.43 0.11
N LEU A 37 -13.72 5.17 -0.97
CA LEU A 37 -13.55 4.55 -2.30
C LEU A 37 -12.16 3.93 -2.46
N GLY A 38 -11.16 4.49 -1.78
CA GLY A 38 -9.78 4.01 -1.85
C GLY A 38 -9.60 2.64 -1.23
N VAL A 39 -10.21 2.39 -0.06
CA VAL A 39 -10.11 1.09 0.61
C VAL A 39 -10.76 -0.03 -0.23
N LEU A 40 -11.89 0.28 -0.90
CA LEU A 40 -12.56 -0.66 -1.80
C LEU A 40 -11.70 -0.94 -3.04
N LEU A 41 -11.14 0.10 -3.67
CA LEU A 41 -10.24 -0.07 -4.81
C LEU A 41 -9.00 -0.89 -4.43
N LYS A 42 -8.33 -0.53 -3.33
CA LYS A 42 -7.15 -1.25 -2.81
C LYS A 42 -7.47 -2.73 -2.60
N ARG A 43 -8.59 -3.02 -1.92
CA ARG A 43 -9.02 -4.40 -1.67
C ARG A 43 -9.29 -5.15 -2.96
N ASN A 44 -10.05 -4.56 -3.89
CA ASN A 44 -10.37 -5.22 -5.16
C ASN A 44 -9.12 -5.60 -5.96
N VAL A 45 -8.10 -4.74 -5.98
CA VAL A 45 -6.82 -5.04 -6.64
C VAL A 45 -6.09 -6.18 -5.92
N MET A 46 -6.02 -6.15 -4.59
CA MET A 46 -5.39 -7.21 -3.79
C MET A 46 -6.07 -8.57 -3.99
N GLU A 47 -7.40 -8.62 -3.94
CA GLU A 47 -8.18 -9.85 -4.13
C GLU A 47 -8.03 -10.40 -5.55
N ALA A 48 -8.05 -9.53 -6.57
CA ALA A 48 -7.85 -9.95 -7.95
C ALA A 48 -6.45 -10.57 -8.15
N TRP A 49 -5.43 -9.98 -7.55
CA TRP A 49 -4.07 -10.52 -7.57
C TRP A 49 -3.97 -11.86 -6.83
N TRP A 50 -4.54 -11.94 -5.61
CA TRP A 50 -4.51 -13.16 -4.80
C TRP A 50 -5.17 -14.32 -5.52
N ARG A 51 -6.34 -14.07 -6.13
CA ARG A 51 -7.04 -15.06 -6.94
C ARG A 51 -6.16 -15.56 -8.09
N ALA A 52 -5.63 -14.64 -8.91
CA ALA A 52 -4.85 -15.00 -10.09
C ALA A 52 -3.54 -15.73 -9.76
N MET A 53 -2.88 -15.36 -8.67
CA MET A 53 -1.57 -15.90 -8.31
C MET A 53 -1.63 -17.14 -7.41
N VAL A 54 -2.59 -17.21 -6.48
CA VAL A 54 -2.61 -18.26 -5.46
C VAL A 54 -3.76 -19.25 -5.68
N GLN A 55 -4.94 -18.78 -6.08
CA GLN A 55 -6.11 -19.65 -6.21
C GLN A 55 -6.22 -20.33 -7.58
N GLU A 56 -5.77 -19.66 -8.65
CA GLU A 56 -5.85 -20.15 -10.03
C GLU A 56 -4.58 -20.89 -10.49
N ARG A 57 -3.58 -21.01 -9.62
CA ARG A 57 -2.30 -21.68 -9.91
C ARG A 57 -2.02 -22.79 -8.91
N ASP A 58 -1.54 -23.92 -9.41
CA ASP A 58 -1.23 -25.09 -8.59
C ASP A 58 0.20 -25.06 -8.01
N ASP A 59 1.01 -24.06 -8.37
CA ASP A 59 2.44 -23.99 -8.06
C ASP A 59 2.82 -22.87 -7.07
N ILE A 60 1.83 -22.21 -6.45
CA ILE A 60 2.04 -21.10 -5.52
C ILE A 60 1.24 -21.31 -4.24
N VAL A 61 1.87 -21.03 -3.10
CA VAL A 61 1.26 -21.09 -1.77
C VAL A 61 1.17 -19.70 -1.14
N GLY A 62 0.05 -19.42 -0.48
CA GLY A 62 -0.16 -18.18 0.26
C GLY A 62 0.59 -18.16 1.60
N LEU A 63 1.11 -16.99 1.98
CA LEU A 63 1.76 -16.74 3.27
C LEU A 63 1.41 -15.33 3.75
N ASP A 64 1.16 -15.17 5.04
CA ASP A 64 1.03 -13.87 5.71
C ASP A 64 1.98 -13.85 6.93
N ALA A 65 2.84 -12.85 6.98
CA ALA A 65 3.92 -12.74 7.96
C ALA A 65 3.75 -11.52 8.87
N ALA A 66 4.25 -11.61 10.10
CA ALA A 66 4.22 -10.50 11.02
C ALA A 66 5.11 -9.34 10.54
N VAL A 67 4.68 -8.09 10.79
CA VAL A 67 5.44 -6.87 10.46
C VAL A 67 6.73 -6.76 11.29
N LEU A 68 6.68 -7.15 12.57
CA LEU A 68 7.83 -7.13 13.45
C LEU A 68 8.60 -8.45 13.32
N MET A 69 9.90 -8.36 13.10
CA MET A 69 10.79 -9.50 12.89
C MET A 69 11.98 -9.44 13.85
N ALA A 70 12.50 -10.61 14.24
CA ALA A 70 13.71 -10.70 15.06
C ALA A 70 14.92 -10.03 14.36
N PRO A 71 15.77 -9.27 15.08
CA PRO A 71 16.90 -8.53 14.49
C PRO A 71 17.85 -9.41 13.66
N LYS A 72 18.05 -10.67 14.05
CA LYS A 72 18.89 -11.64 13.33
C LYS A 72 18.46 -11.85 11.87
N VAL A 73 17.18 -11.68 11.54
CA VAL A 73 16.68 -11.79 10.16
C VAL A 73 17.17 -10.62 9.30
N TRP A 74 17.16 -9.41 9.87
CA TRP A 74 17.67 -8.20 9.19
C TRP A 74 19.18 -8.27 8.97
N GLU A 75 19.91 -8.84 9.93
CA GLU A 75 21.34 -9.11 9.81
C GLU A 75 21.63 -10.12 8.70
N ALA A 76 21.00 -11.31 8.76
CA ALA A 76 21.23 -12.38 7.79
C ALA A 76 20.82 -12.00 6.35
N SER A 77 19.84 -11.11 6.19
CA SER A 77 19.42 -10.59 4.87
C SER A 77 20.26 -9.40 4.37
N GLY A 78 21.23 -8.93 5.16
CA GLY A 78 22.14 -7.85 4.78
C GLY A 78 21.58 -6.43 4.94
N HIS A 79 20.35 -6.26 5.41
CA HIS A 79 19.73 -4.93 5.59
C HIS A 79 20.45 -4.05 6.62
N LEU A 80 21.26 -4.64 7.51
CA LEU A 80 22.05 -3.91 8.51
C LEU A 80 23.43 -3.48 8.00
N ALA A 81 23.91 -4.05 6.88
CA ALA A 81 25.19 -3.67 6.29
C ALA A 81 24.99 -2.42 5.42
N THR A 82 25.46 -1.27 5.90
CA THR A 82 25.50 -0.01 5.16
C THR A 82 26.95 0.37 4.88
#